data_AF-A0A0S8BW39-F1
#
_entry.id   AF-A0A0S8BW39-F1
#
_cell.length_a   1.000
_cell.length_b   1.000
_cell.length_c   1.000
_cell.angle_alpha   90.00
_cell.angle_beta   90.00
_cell.angle_gamma   90.00
#
_symmetry.space_group_name_H-M   'P 1'
#
loop_
_entity.id
_entity.type
_entity.pdbx_description
1 polymer ?
#
loop_
_entity_poly.entity_id
_entity_poly.type
_entity_poly.pdbx_seq_one_letter_code
_entity_poly.pdbx_strand_id
1 'polypeptide(L)' 'MKIEELISGKNEQGEVDFEGISIPVSALKELAKDGYEHVKLYKENNTFSLWGKTCTACFTEEQLRERAGSK' A
#
# COMPACT_ATOMS: atom_id res chain seq x y z
N MET A 1 -5.74 8.09 -2.63
CA MET A 1 -4.60 8.80 -2.00
C MET A 1 -3.33 8.49 -2.78
N LYS A 2 -2.29 9.35 -2.75
CA LYS A 2 -0.99 8.98 -3.34
C LYS A 2 -0.21 8.12 -2.35
N ILE A 3 0.49 7.11 -2.85
CA ILE A 3 1.30 6.21 -2.02
C ILE A 3 2.45 6.99 -1.37
N GLU A 4 3.12 7.85 -2.13
CA GLU A 4 4.22 8.69 -1.61
C GLU A 4 3.79 9.57 -0.44
N GLU A 5 2.60 10.17 -0.51
CA GLU A 5 2.04 11.01 0.57
C GLU A 5 1.77 10.19 1.84
N LEU A 6 1.33 8.94 1.68
CA LEU A 6 1.03 8.01 2.77
C LEU A 6 2.29 7.60 3.55
N ILE A 7 3.38 7.36 2.83
CA ILE A 7 4.66 6.96 3.43
C ILE A 7 5.57 8.16 3.76
N SER A 8 5.19 9.38 3.34
CA SER A 8 5.96 10.59 3.57
C SER A 8 6.11 10.86 5.07
N GLY A 9 7.36 10.96 5.53
CA GLY A 9 7.67 11.15 6.95
C GLY A 9 7.46 9.91 7.84
N LYS A 10 7.16 8.74 7.26
CA LYS A 10 7.03 7.47 7.99
C LYS A 10 8.31 6.63 7.89
N ASN A 11 8.60 5.92 8.97
CA ASN A 11 9.74 5.00 9.02
C ASN A 11 9.48 3.76 8.14
N GLU A 12 10.52 3.27 7.46
CA GLU A 12 10.40 2.15 6.51
C GLU A 12 9.90 0.86 7.19
N GLN A 13 10.28 0.64 8.45
CA GLN A 13 9.87 -0.53 9.24
C GLN A 13 8.55 -0.30 10.00
N GLY A 14 7.90 0.84 9.81
CA GLY A 14 6.65 1.18 10.47
C GLY A 14 5.42 0.71 9.71
N GLU A 15 4.29 0.86 10.36
CA GLU A 15 2.97 0.75 9.75
C GLU A 15 2.33 2.13 9.67
N VAL A 16 1.51 2.33 8.64
CA VAL A 16 0.69 3.54 8.48
C VAL A 16 -0.78 3.15 8.59
N ASP A 17 -1.52 3.88 9.42
CA ASP A 17 -2.97 3.81 9.41
C ASP A 17 -3.48 4.44 8.12
N PHE A 18 -4.15 3.64 7.30
CA PHE A 18 -4.86 4.10 6.12
C PHE A 18 -6.32 3.71 6.23
N GLU A 19 -7.15 4.72 6.52
CA GLU A 19 -8.60 4.57 6.61
C GLU A 19 -9.08 3.54 7.65
N GLY A 20 -8.30 3.31 8.72
CA GLY A 20 -8.58 2.36 9.79
C GLY A 20 -7.92 0.99 9.64
N ILE A 21 -7.10 0.80 8.59
CA ILE A 21 -6.29 -0.42 8.40
C ILE A 21 -4.81 -0.07 8.53
N SER A 22 -4.09 -0.88 9.30
CA SER A 22 -2.64 -0.77 9.46
C SER A 22 -1.93 -1.41 8.26
N ILE A 23 -1.26 -0.60 7.45
CA ILE A 23 -0.51 -1.08 6.27
C ILE A 23 0.98 -0.91 6.50
N PRO A 24 1.80 -1.94 6.25
CA PRO A 24 3.25 -1.81 6.35
C PRO A 24 3.82 -0.86 5.28
N VAL A 25 4.65 0.09 5.73
CA VAL A 25 5.30 1.09 4.87
C VAL A 25 6.22 0.43 3.83
N SER A 26 6.90 -0.66 4.19
CA SER A 26 7.71 -1.45 3.26
C SER A 26 6.93 -1.91 2.03
N ALA A 27 5.73 -2.47 2.21
CA ALA A 27 4.91 -2.93 1.08
C ALA A 27 4.50 -1.77 0.17
N LEU A 28 4.11 -0.64 0.75
CA LEU A 28 3.77 0.56 0.01
C LEU A 28 4.97 1.11 -0.78
N LYS A 29 6.18 1.06 -0.21
CA LYS A 29 7.42 1.42 -0.91
C LYS A 29 7.73 0.49 -2.08
N GLU A 30 7.54 -0.81 -1.91
CA GLU A 30 7.71 -1.76 -3.01
C GLU A 30 6.72 -1.52 -4.13
N LEU A 31 5.44 -1.27 -3.79
CA LEU A 31 4.42 -0.92 -4.79
C LEU A 31 4.77 0.39 -5.51
N ALA A 32 5.30 1.39 -4.79
CA ALA A 32 5.79 2.60 -5.42
C ALA A 32 6.95 2.32 -6.40
N LYS A 33 7.86 1.41 -6.07
CA LYS A 33 8.95 0.97 -6.97
C LYS A 33 8.43 0.16 -8.17
N ASP A 34 7.39 -0.65 -8.00
CA ASP A 34 6.67 -1.36 -9.07
C ASP A 34 5.92 -0.40 -10.03
N GLY A 35 5.84 0.90 -9.68
CA GLY A 35 5.21 1.93 -10.51
C GLY A 35 3.76 2.23 -10.15
N TYR A 36 3.27 1.76 -9.00
CA TYR A 36 1.98 2.20 -8.46
C TYR A 36 2.14 3.59 -7.83
N GLU A 37 1.21 4.51 -8.13
CA GLU A 37 1.27 5.90 -7.65
C GLU A 37 0.15 6.20 -6.66
N HIS A 38 -0.98 5.53 -6.83
CA HIS A 38 -2.21 5.76 -6.10
C HIS A 38 -2.71 4.49 -5.41
N VAL A 39 -3.35 4.69 -4.26
CA VAL A 39 -4.02 3.64 -3.48
C VAL A 39 -5.38 4.13 -2.99
N LYS A 40 -6.34 3.22 -2.95
CA LYS A 40 -7.67 3.41 -2.38
C LYS A 40 -8.12 2.15 -1.66
N LEU A 41 -8.67 2.30 -0.47
CA LEU A 41 -9.26 1.21 0.27
C LEU A 41 -10.77 1.12 -0.04
N TYR A 42 -11.22 -0.08 -0.39
CA TYR A 42 -12.63 -0.44 -0.41
C TYR A 42 -12.98 -1.14 0.89
N LYS A 43 -13.50 -0.36 1.86
CA LYS A 43 -13.83 -0.85 3.22
C LYS A 43 -14.84 -1.99 3.25
N GLU A 44 -15.70 -2.07 2.25
CA GLU A 44 -16.73 -3.10 2.16
C GLU A 44 -16.13 -4.51 2.06
N ASN A 45 -14.96 -4.65 1.41
CA ASN A 45 -14.30 -5.94 1.19
C ASN A 45 -12.85 -5.97 1.69
N ASN A 46 -12.40 -4.92 2.40
CA ASN A 46 -11.00 -4.73 2.81
C ASN A 46 -9.99 -4.92 1.68
N THR A 47 -10.31 -4.38 0.50
CA THR A 47 -9.49 -4.49 -0.71
C THR A 47 -8.84 -3.16 -1.04
N PHE A 48 -7.52 -3.19 -1.24
CA PHE A 48 -6.73 -2.07 -1.70
C PHE A 48 -6.64 -2.09 -3.21
N SER A 49 -7.21 -1.09 -3.86
CA SER A 49 -6.99 -0.86 -5.28
C SER A 49 -5.84 0.11 -5.45
N LEU A 50 -4.83 -0.32 -6.19
CA LEU A 50 -3.65 0.45 -6.52
C LEU A 50 -3.55 0.66 -8.03
N TRP A 51 -3.11 1.84 -8.42
CA TRP A 51 -2.89 2.17 -9.83
C TRP A 51 -1.78 3.19 -10.01
N GLY A 52 -1.13 3.15 -11.16
CA GLY A 52 -0.19 4.15 -11.65
C GLY A 52 -0.46 4.42 -13.12
N LYS A 53 0.49 5.06 -13.80
CA LYS A 53 0.37 5.37 -15.25
C LYS A 53 0.16 4.17 -16.15
N THR A 54 0.76 3.02 -15.84
CA THR A 54 0.74 1.83 -16.71
C THR A 54 0.34 0.53 -16.01
N CYS A 55 0.07 0.58 -14.71
CA CYS A 55 -0.16 -0.60 -13.88
C CYS A 55 -1.39 -0.39 -12.99
N THR A 56 -2.22 -1.41 -12.83
CA THR A 56 -3.37 -1.42 -11.92
C THR A 56 -3.49 -2.79 -11.28
N ALA A 57 -3.73 -2.85 -9.98
CA ALA A 57 -3.89 -4.09 -9.25
C ALA A 57 -4.77 -3.90 -8.03
N CYS A 58 -5.36 -5.00 -7.56
CA CYS A 58 -6.09 -5.06 -6.31
C CYS A 58 -5.40 -6.05 -5.39
N PHE A 59 -5.18 -5.66 -4.14
CA PHE A 59 -4.57 -6.47 -3.10
C PHE A 59 -5.46 -6.49 -1.87
N THR A 60 -5.48 -7.60 -1.15
CA THR A 60 -6.05 -7.65 0.20
C THR A 60 -5.02 -7.19 1.23
N GLU A 61 -5.47 -6.94 2.46
CA GLU A 61 -4.57 -6.66 3.58
C GLU A 61 -3.49 -7.74 3.74
N GLU A 62 -3.89 -9.02 3.66
CA GLU A 62 -2.99 -10.16 3.81
C GLU A 62 -1.90 -10.15 2.72
N GLN A 63 -2.27 -9.90 1.46
CA GLN A 63 -1.30 -9.82 0.35
C GLN A 63 -0.33 -8.64 0.49
N LEU A 64 -0.79 -7.49 1.00
CA LEU A 64 0.11 -6.36 1.29
C LEU A 64 1.08 -6.72 2.41
N ARG A 65 0.62 -7.46 3.42
CA ARG A 65 1.43 -7.89 4.54
C ARG A 65 2.47 -8.94 4.15
N GLU A 66 2.12 -9.87 3.27
CA GLU A 66 3.06 -10.83 2.68
C GLU A 66 4.18 -10.15 1.88
N ARG A 67 3.86 -9.06 1.15
CA ARG A 67 4.88 -8.26 0.45
C ARG A 67 5.85 -7.59 1.42
N ALA A 68 5.36 -7.03 2.53
CA ALA A 68 6.25 -6.45 3.53
C ALA A 68 7.15 -7.47 4.25
N GLY A 69 6.73 -8.74 4.29
CA GLY A 69 7.42 -9.83 4.99
C GLY A 69 8.28 -10.74 4.12
N SER A 70 8.23 -10.62 2.78
CA SER A 70 9.05 -11.42 1.87
C SER A 70 10.50 -10.95 1.96
N LYS A 71 11.29 -11.70 2.73
CA LYS A 71 12.73 -11.54 2.89
C LYS A 71 13.43 -12.83 2.49
#